data_AF-A0A7V4PQX3-F1
#
_entry.id   AF-A0A7V4PQX3-F1
#
_cell.length_a   1.000
_cell.length_b   1.000
_cell.length_c   1.000
_cell.angle_alpha   90.00
_cell.angle_beta   90.00
_cell.angle_gamma   90.00
#
_symmetry.space_group_name_H-M   'P 1'
#
loop_
_entity.id
_entity.type
_entity.pdbx_description
1 polymer ?
#
loop_
_entity_poly.entity_id
_entity_poly.type
_entity_poly.pdbx_seq_one_letter_code
_entity_poly.pdbx_strand_id
1 'polypeptide(L)'
;DVAIGVSGLRPLIDYRGQTDPYGYELKASVAAVADEIASAAELVMRKRDGVPVALVRGFEACAEEGSARELLRPEVQDLFRNF
;
A
#
# COMPACT_ATOMS: atom_id res chain seq x y z
N ASP A 1 -9.08 0.12 -5.85
CA ASP A 1 -8.92 -1.35 -5.87
C ASP A 1 -7.88 -1.71 -4.82
N VAL A 2 -7.67 -2.98 -4.50
CA VAL A 2 -6.77 -3.39 -3.40
C VAL A 2 -5.79 -4.46 -3.85
N ALA A 3 -4.60 -4.45 -3.24
CA ALA A 3 -3.57 -5.44 -3.48
C ALA A 3 -3.86 -6.72 -2.68
N ILE A 4 -3.98 -7.84 -3.39
CA ILE A 4 -4.13 -9.18 -2.77
C ILE A 4 -2.83 -10.01 -2.81
N GLY A 5 -1.79 -9.49 -3.47
CA GLY A 5 -0.48 -10.13 -3.61
C GLY A 5 0.58 -9.10 -4.00
N VAL A 6 1.81 -9.29 -3.51
CA VAL A 6 2.99 -8.46 -3.82
C VAL A 6 4.23 -9.35 -3.87
N SER A 7 5.26 -8.93 -4.61
CA SER A 7 6.58 -9.56 -4.66
C SER A 7 7.61 -8.51 -5.09
N GLY A 8 8.81 -8.55 -4.52
CA GLY A 8 9.87 -7.56 -4.78
C GLY A 8 9.52 -6.11 -4.39
N LEU A 9 8.52 -5.93 -3.53
CA LEU A 9 8.05 -4.65 -3.01
C LEU A 9 7.60 -4.82 -1.55
N ARG A 10 8.08 -3.95 -0.65
CA ARG A 10 7.43 -3.78 0.67
C ARG A 10 6.03 -3.16 0.51
N PRO A 11 4.96 -3.79 1.00
CA PRO A 11 3.59 -3.30 0.80
C PRO A 11 3.24 -2.10 1.67
N LEU A 12 4.02 -1.87 2.74
CA LEU A 12 3.87 -0.76 3.67
C LEU A 12 5.15 0.10 3.70
N ILE A 13 4.98 1.41 3.79
CA ILE A 13 6.05 2.34 4.19
C ILE A 13 5.69 2.93 5.56
N ASP A 14 6.57 2.74 6.53
CA ASP A 14 6.42 3.28 7.87
C ASP A 14 7.19 4.58 8.04
N TYR A 15 6.46 5.69 8.14
CA TYR A 15 7.03 7.01 8.40
C TYR A 15 7.04 7.36 9.88
N ARG A 16 6.56 6.49 10.78
CA ARG A 16 6.51 6.79 12.21
C ARG A 16 7.92 7.02 12.76
N GLY A 17 8.07 8.02 13.62
CA GLY A 17 9.36 8.44 14.18
C GLY A 17 10.23 9.25 13.22
N GLN A 18 9.83 9.42 11.96
CA GLN A 18 10.47 10.37 11.06
C GLN A 18 9.96 11.80 11.33
N THR A 19 10.76 12.79 10.96
CA THR A 19 10.43 14.22 11.10
C THR A 19 9.94 14.77 9.76
N ASP A 20 8.84 15.51 9.79
CA ASP A 20 8.36 16.26 8.63
C ASP A 20 9.22 17.50 8.33
N PRO A 21 9.00 18.20 7.20
CA PRO A 21 9.76 19.42 6.87
C PRO A 21 9.61 20.59 7.85
N TYR A 22 8.64 20.53 8.77
CA TYR A 22 8.36 21.57 9.77
C TYR A 22 8.92 21.21 11.16
N GLY A 23 9.57 20.05 11.30
CA GLY A 23 10.17 19.61 12.56
C GLY A 23 9.24 18.76 13.44
N TYR A 24 8.06 18.36 12.95
CA TYR A 24 7.14 17.51 13.72
C TYR A 24 7.40 16.04 13.48
N GLU A 25 7.36 15.25 14.56
CA GLU A 25 7.42 13.80 14.47
C GLU A 25 6.10 13.22 13.95
N LEU A 26 6.20 12.36 12.94
CA LEU A 26 5.09 11.61 12.38
C LEU A 26 4.72 10.45 13.34
N LYS A 27 3.48 10.45 13.85
CA LYS A 27 3.03 9.46 14.86
C LYS A 27 2.15 8.34 14.33
N ALA A 28 1.44 8.57 13.22
CA ALA A 28 0.43 7.65 12.70
C ALA A 28 0.48 7.59 11.16
N SER A 29 1.69 7.50 10.62
CA SER A 29 1.93 7.64 9.19
C SER A 29 2.49 6.33 8.63
N VAL A 30 1.60 5.37 8.37
CA VAL A 30 1.95 4.14 7.64
C VAL A 30 1.17 4.16 6.33
N ALA A 31 1.88 4.16 5.21
CA ALA A 31 1.28 4.17 3.87
C ALA A 31 1.20 2.75 3.30
N ALA A 32 0.02 2.36 2.83
CA ALA A 32 -0.21 1.09 2.14
C ALA A 32 0.09 1.22 0.64
N VAL A 33 1.37 1.37 0.29
CA VAL A 33 1.81 1.69 -1.08
C VAL A 33 1.37 0.66 -2.12
N ALA A 34 1.21 -0.61 -1.73
CA ALA A 34 0.67 -1.63 -2.63
C ALA A 34 -0.79 -1.35 -3.02
N ASP A 35 -1.62 -0.91 -2.07
CA ASP A 35 -3.01 -0.52 -2.32
C ASP A 35 -3.11 0.78 -3.11
N GLU A 36 -2.19 1.72 -2.90
CA GLU A 36 -2.10 2.96 -3.70
C GLU A 36 -1.82 2.64 -5.17
N ILE A 37 -0.86 1.74 -5.43
CA ILE A 37 -0.55 1.25 -6.78
C ILE A 37 -1.76 0.52 -7.39
N ALA A 38 -2.38 -0.41 -6.66
CA ALA A 38 -3.55 -1.15 -7.13
C ALA A 38 -4.74 -0.21 -7.44
N SER A 39 -4.95 0.79 -6.58
CA SER A 39 -5.97 1.83 -6.78
C SER A 39 -5.71 2.69 -8.00
N ALA A 40 -4.47 3.12 -8.23
CA ALA A 40 -4.10 3.89 -9.41
C ALA A 40 -4.24 3.05 -10.69
N ALA A 41 -3.82 1.78 -10.65
CA ALA A 41 -3.92 0.86 -11.79
C ALA A 41 -5.37 0.67 -12.27
N GLU A 42 -6.33 0.57 -11.34
CA GLU A 42 -7.75 0.43 -11.68
C GLU A 42 -8.29 1.59 -12.52
N LEU A 43 -7.77 2.82 -12.37
CA LEU A 43 -8.22 3.97 -13.16
C LEU A 43 -7.96 3.79 -14.67
N VAL A 44 -6.88 3.09 -15.03
CA VAL A 44 -6.50 2.84 -16.42
C VAL A 44 -6.96 1.48 -16.93
N MET A 45 -7.05 0.49 -16.03
CA MET A 45 -7.52 -0.85 -16.37
C MET A 45 -9.04 -0.85 -16.63
N ARG A 46 -9.81 -0.15 -15.77
CA ARG A 46 -11.28 -0.09 -15.75
C ARG A 46 -11.94 -1.48 -15.69
N LYS A 47 -13.18 -1.54 -15.19
CA LYS A 47 -13.85 -2.83 -14.95
C LYS A 47 -14.28 -3.61 -16.20
N ARG A 48 -14.38 -2.98 -17.38
CA ARG A 48 -15.01 -3.59 -18.57
C ARG A 48 -14.22 -3.43 -19.86
N ASP A 49 -13.10 -2.71 -19.83
CA ASP A 49 -12.39 -2.30 -21.05
C ASP A 49 -11.43 -3.38 -21.57
N GLY A 50 -11.34 -4.52 -20.88
CA GLY A 50 -10.50 -5.65 -21.29
C GLY A 50 -8.99 -5.37 -21.14
N VAL A 51 -8.61 -4.46 -20.24
CA VAL A 51 -7.22 -4.09 -19.96
C VAL A 51 -6.80 -4.68 -18.60
N PRO A 52 -6.13 -5.85 -18.55
CA PRO A 52 -5.87 -6.57 -17.30
C PRO A 52 -4.55 -6.20 -16.60
N VAL A 53 -3.71 -5.36 -17.22
CA VAL A 53 -2.38 -5.03 -16.70
C VAL A 53 -2.11 -3.54 -16.88
N ALA A 54 -1.56 -2.93 -15.83
CA ALA A 54 -1.01 -1.57 -15.85
C ALA A 54 0.49 -1.60 -15.48
N LEU A 55 1.27 -0.72 -16.09
CA LEU A 55 2.68 -0.53 -15.75
C LEU A 55 2.87 0.83 -15.07
N VAL A 56 3.37 0.82 -13.84
CA VAL A 56 3.78 2.02 -13.12
C VAL A 56 5.29 2.22 -13.29
N ARG A 57 5.72 3.43 -13.64
CA ARG A 57 7.13 3.80 -13.82
C ARG A 57 7.46 5.07 -13.04
N GLY A 58 8.72 5.20 -12.62
CA GLY A 58 9.21 6.37 -11.87
C GLY A 58 8.85 6.38 -10.38
N PHE A 59 8.20 5.32 -9.89
CA PHE A 59 8.02 5.12 -8.45
C PHE A 59 9.27 4.47 -7.86
N GLU A 60 9.89 5.13 -6.89
CA GLU A 60 11.02 4.58 -6.13
C GLU A 60 10.51 3.59 -5.08
N ALA A 61 10.23 2.37 -5.54
CA ALA A 61 9.84 1.28 -4.69
C ALA A 61 10.98 0.87 -3.73
N CYS A 62 10.63 0.55 -2.48
CA CYS A 62 11.50 -0.25 -1.63
C CYS A 62 11.56 -1.67 -2.18
N ALA A 63 12.57 -1.95 -3.02
CA ALA A 63 12.81 -3.24 -3.66
C ALA A 63 13.32 -4.26 -2.64
N GLU A 64 12.39 -4.77 -1.83
CA GLU A 64 12.62 -5.79 -0.82
C GLU A 64 11.46 -6.79 -0.87
N GLU A 65 11.70 -8.01 -0.39
CA GLU A 65 10.63 -9.00 -0.28
C GLU A 65 9.58 -8.55 0.74
N GLY A 66 8.31 -8.69 0.37
CA GLY A 66 7.17 -8.32 1.20
C GLY A 66 5.97 -9.23 0.92
N SER A 67 4.98 -9.19 1.80
CA SER A 67 3.79 -10.03 1.69
C SER A 67 2.52 -9.20 1.84
N ALA A 68 1.50 -9.47 1.01
CA ALA A 68 0.19 -8.84 1.14
C ALA A 68 -0.47 -9.11 2.51
N ARG A 69 0.00 -10.12 3.26
CA ARG A 69 -0.41 -10.37 4.65
C ARG A 69 -0.07 -9.22 5.59
N GLU A 70 0.96 -8.44 5.29
CA GLU A 70 1.35 -7.26 6.08
C GLU A 70 0.33 -6.13 5.98
N LEU A 71 -0.47 -6.07 4.90
CA LEU A 71 -1.58 -5.12 4.77
C LEU A 71 -2.75 -5.46 5.70
N LEU A 72 -2.85 -6.72 6.13
CA LEU A 72 -3.95 -7.17 6.97
C LEU A 72 -3.74 -6.69 8.40
N ARG A 73 -4.73 -5.98 8.94
CA ARG A 73 -4.74 -5.60 10.33
C ARG A 73 -4.80 -6.85 11.22
N PRO A 74 -3.95 -6.99 12.25
CA PRO A 74 -4.04 -8.08 13.20
C PRO A 74 -5.42 -8.13 13.86
N GLU A 75 -5.95 -9.32 14.10
CA GLU A 75 -7.28 -9.52 14.68
C GLU A 75 -7.51 -8.73 15.97
N VAL A 76 -6.52 -8.75 16.87
CA VAL A 76 -6.56 -8.05 18.16
C VAL A 76 -6.59 -6.52 18.03
N GLN A 77 -6.30 -5.97 16.84
CA GLN A 77 -6.32 -4.54 16.53
C GLN A 77 -7.49 -4.17 15.61
N ASP A 78 -8.16 -5.16 15.01
CA ASP A 78 -9.27 -4.93 14.09
C ASP A 78 -10.58 -4.84 14.86
N LEU A 79 -10.84 -3.63 15.35
CA LEU A 79 -12.07 -3.33 16.07
C LEU A 79 -13.31 -3.69 15.26
N PHE A 80 -13.30 -3.58 13.92
CA PHE A 80 -14.50 -3.69 13.08
C PHE A 80 -14.80 -5.11 12.59
N ARG A 81 -13.91 -6.08 12.81
CA ARG A 81 -13.99 -7.41 12.19
C ARG A 81 -15.28 -8.19 12.49
N ASN A 82 -15.80 -8.06 13.71
CA ASN A 82 -16.93 -8.86 14.22
C ASN A 82 -18.14 -7.99 14.59
N PHE A 83 -18.19 -6.73 14.14
CA PHE A 83 -19.37 -5.88 14.28
C PHE A 83 -20.49 -6.29 13.33
#